data_AF-A0A1D1XZN3-F1
#
_entry.id   AF-A0A1D1XZN3-F1
#
_cell.length_a   1.000
_cell.length_b   1.000
_cell.length_c   1.000
_cell.angle_alpha   90.00
_cell.angle_beta   90.00
_cell.angle_gamma   90.00
#
_symmetry.space_group_name_H-M   'P 1'
#
loop_
_entity.id
_entity.type
_entity.pdbx_description
1 polymer ?
#
loop_
_entity_poly.entity_id
_entity_poly.type
_entity_poly.pdbx_seq_one_letter_code
_entity_poly.pdbx_strand_id
1 'polypeptide(L)'
;DYLKSLEIEEKINKIRWCQTAHGALFLLSTNDKTIKLWKVQEKKVRIISEMNLNRSQALGNGSIAGSSMPSNPRAYLPNGSSANCRYEYRSNDFSFPPGGFPSLHLPVVVDSNETNLVARCRRIYAHAHDYHINSISNNSDGETFISADDLRINLWNLE
;
A
#
# COMPACT_ATOMS: atom_id res chain seq x y z
N ASP A 1 -20.73 34.42 -3.03
CA ASP A 1 -19.53 35.25 -3.26
C ASP A 1 -18.38 34.43 -3.83
N TYR A 2 -18.25 34.47 -5.15
CA TYR A 2 -17.20 33.80 -5.95
C TYR A 2 -16.18 34.82 -6.50
N LEU A 3 -16.11 36.02 -5.89
CA LEU A 3 -15.55 37.21 -6.51
C LEU A 3 -14.04 37.41 -6.35
N LYS A 4 -13.32 36.44 -5.79
CA LYS A 4 -11.84 36.40 -5.85
C LYS A 4 -11.33 34.96 -5.91
N SER A 5 -11.81 34.18 -6.88
CA SER A 5 -11.13 32.93 -7.22
C SER A 5 -9.78 33.29 -7.85
N LEU A 6 -8.77 33.55 -7.01
CA LEU A 6 -7.40 33.63 -7.47
C LEU A 6 -7.05 32.20 -7.91
N GLU A 7 -6.95 31.99 -9.22
CA GLU A 7 -6.46 30.73 -9.75
C GLU A 7 -5.00 30.59 -9.29
N ILE A 8 -4.78 29.73 -8.29
CA ILE A 8 -3.44 29.43 -7.81
C ILE A 8 -2.87 28.38 -8.74
N GLU A 9 -1.87 28.75 -9.53
CA GLU A 9 -1.18 27.80 -10.39
C GLU A 9 -0.64 26.61 -9.58
N GLU A 10 -0.79 25.40 -10.12
CA GLU A 10 -0.23 24.19 -9.52
C GLU A 10 1.30 24.09 -9.69
N LYS A 11 1.89 25.09 -10.37
CA LYS A 11 3.33 25.16 -10.65
C LYS A 11 4.13 25.22 -9.35
N ILE A 12 5.15 24.36 -9.27
CA ILE A 12 6.12 24.38 -8.19
C ILE A 12 7.22 25.40 -8.51
N ASN A 13 7.34 26.41 -7.67
CA ASN A 13 8.30 27.50 -7.85
C ASN A 13 9.68 27.15 -7.30
N LYS A 14 9.71 26.61 -6.07
CA LYS A 14 10.96 26.24 -5.39
C LYS A 14 10.79 24.93 -4.62
N ILE A 15 11.91 24.20 -4.52
CA ILE A 15 12.07 23.04 -3.65
C ILE A 15 13.35 23.23 -2.83
N ARG A 16 13.30 22.87 -1.55
CA ARG A 16 14.43 22.89 -0.62
C ARG A 16 14.43 21.63 0.23
N TRP A 17 15.58 20.98 0.32
CA TRP A 17 15.78 19.87 1.25
C TRP A 17 15.99 20.43 2.66
N CYS A 18 15.33 19.83 3.63
CA CYS A 18 15.57 20.09 5.05
C CYS A 18 16.57 19.07 5.59
N GLN A 19 17.01 19.29 6.82
CA GLN A 19 17.87 18.34 7.50
C GLN A 19 17.18 16.98 7.67
N THR A 20 17.92 15.91 7.39
CA THR A 20 17.47 14.54 7.63
C THR A 20 17.29 14.32 9.13
N ALA A 21 16.13 13.78 9.53
CA ALA A 21 15.84 13.44 10.92
C ALA A 21 15.09 12.11 11.00
N HIS A 22 15.34 11.35 12.07
CA HIS A 22 14.64 10.08 12.36
C HIS A 22 14.62 9.08 11.19
N GLY A 23 15.71 8.99 10.41
CA GLY A 23 15.80 8.07 9.26
C GLY A 23 14.85 8.40 8.11
N ALA A 24 14.39 9.65 8.02
CA ALA A 24 13.57 10.14 6.91
C ALA A 24 14.15 11.44 6.35
N LEU A 25 13.97 11.63 5.05
CA LEU A 25 14.30 12.88 4.37
C LEU A 25 13.10 13.81 4.43
N PHE A 26 13.37 15.11 4.52
CA PHE A 26 12.35 16.14 4.52
C PHE A 26 12.63 17.14 3.41
N LEU A 27 11.58 17.60 2.73
CA LEU A 27 11.70 18.68 1.74
C LEU A 27 10.50 19.62 1.83
N LEU A 28 10.76 20.89 1.58
CA LEU A 28 9.76 21.93 1.39
C LEU A 28 9.57 22.14 -0.12
N SER A 29 8.32 22.16 -0.56
CA SER A 29 7.93 22.59 -1.90
C SER A 29 7.00 23.80 -1.81
N THR A 30 7.19 24.81 -2.64
CA THR A 30 6.30 25.99 -2.66
C THR A 30 5.72 26.21 -4.05
N ASN A 31 4.45 26.60 -4.09
CA ASN A 31 3.85 27.30 -5.22
C ASN A 31 3.72 28.79 -4.86
N ASP A 32 2.86 29.54 -5.56
CA ASP A 32 2.68 30.98 -5.33
C ASP A 32 2.09 31.34 -3.98
N LYS A 33 1.34 30.44 -3.34
CA LYS A 33 0.52 30.76 -2.15
C LYS A 33 0.66 29.79 -0.99
N THR A 34 1.28 28.65 -1.23
CA THR A 34 1.33 27.53 -0.30
C THR A 34 2.72 26.90 -0.30
N ILE A 35 3.13 26.48 0.89
CA ILE A 35 4.36 25.73 1.12
C ILE A 35 3.94 24.40 1.74
N LYS A 36 4.47 23.29 1.23
CA LYS A 36 4.20 21.95 1.73
C LYS A 36 5.49 21.32 2.24
N LEU A 37 5.42 20.74 3.43
CA LEU A 37 6.48 19.92 3.99
C LEU A 37 6.19 18.45 3.70
N TRP A 38 7.12 17.78 3.02
CA TRP A 38 7.05 16.36 2.70
C TRP A 38 8.05 15.58 3.55
N LYS A 39 7.62 14.39 3.98
CA LYS A 39 8.48 13.36 4.55
C LYS A 39 8.63 12.24 3.55
N VAL A 40 9.86 11.93 3.19
CA VAL A 40 10.21 10.81 2.30
C VAL A 40 10.93 9.77 3.14
N GLN A 41 10.41 8.55 3.15
CA GLN A 41 10.97 7.46 3.95
C GLN A 41 10.93 6.15 3.15
N GLU A 42 11.96 5.33 3.33
CA GLU A 42 11.96 3.96 2.86
C GLU A 42 11.06 3.09 3.72
N LYS A 43 10.15 2.38 3.08
CA LYS A 43 9.34 1.33 3.68
C LYS A 43 9.81 -0.01 3.14
N LYS A 44 10.21 -0.91 4.05
CA LYS A 44 10.50 -2.30 3.70
C LYS A 44 9.20 -2.95 3.24
N VAL A 45 9.19 -3.45 2.01
CA VAL A 45 8.08 -4.24 1.50
C VAL A 45 8.21 -5.65 2.05
N ARG A 46 7.06 -6.23 2.43
CA ARG A 46 6.96 -7.64 2.79
C ARG A 46 6.16 -8.31 1.69
N ILE A 47 6.74 -9.34 1.10
CA ILE A 47 6.08 -10.12 0.06
C ILE A 47 5.58 -11.41 0.71
N ILE A 48 4.41 -11.85 0.28
CA ILE A 48 3.90 -13.16 0.62
C ILE A 48 4.49 -14.12 -0.41
N SER A 49 5.49 -14.90 -0.01
CA SER A 49 5.92 -16.06 -0.78
C SER A 49 5.08 -17.24 -0.32
N GLU A 50 4.64 -18.10 -1.24
CA GLU A 50 3.86 -19.31 -0.95
C GLU A 50 2.36 -19.06 -0.72
N MET A 51 1.66 -18.62 -1.77
CA MET A 51 0.22 -18.84 -1.86
C MET A 51 -0.04 -20.21 -2.49
N ASN A 52 -1.14 -20.85 -2.10
CA ASN A 52 -1.66 -22.11 -2.69
C ASN A 52 -2.13 -21.97 -4.16
N LEU A 53 -1.50 -21.10 -4.95
CA LEU A 53 -1.80 -20.89 -6.36
C LEU A 53 -1.06 -21.94 -7.20
N ASN A 54 -1.57 -23.17 -7.17
CA ASN A 54 -1.20 -24.17 -8.16
C ASN A 54 -1.80 -23.78 -9.52
N ARG A 55 -1.05 -23.00 -10.34
CA ARG A 55 -1.38 -22.72 -11.75
C ARG A 55 -1.08 -23.93 -12.66
N SER A 56 -1.47 -25.13 -12.25
CA SER A 56 -1.17 -26.37 -12.98
C SER A 56 -2.40 -27.21 -13.34
N GLN A 57 -3.61 -26.65 -13.27
CA GLN A 57 -4.82 -27.27 -13.83
C GLN A 57 -5.58 -26.38 -14.84
N ALA A 58 -4.89 -25.49 -15.56
CA ALA A 58 -5.50 -24.72 -16.66
C ALA A 58 -4.92 -25.03 -18.05
N LEU A 59 -4.11 -26.09 -18.19
CA LEU A 59 -3.67 -26.59 -19.50
C LEU A 59 -3.74 -28.12 -19.52
N GLY A 60 -4.95 -28.64 -19.66
CA GLY A 60 -5.19 -30.07 -19.78
C GLY A 60 -6.63 -30.34 -20.16
N ASN A 61 -6.82 -30.72 -21.43
CA ASN A 61 -8.04 -31.28 -22.03
C ASN A 61 -9.09 -30.28 -22.55
N GLY A 62 -8.75 -29.60 -23.64
CA GLY A 62 -9.72 -29.34 -24.70
C GLY A 62 -9.83 -30.57 -25.59
N SER A 63 -10.73 -31.50 -25.25
CA SER A 63 -11.08 -32.65 -26.10
C SER A 63 -12.25 -32.26 -27.00
N ILE A 64 -12.03 -32.23 -28.31
CA ILE A 64 -13.11 -32.28 -29.31
C ILE A 64 -13.12 -33.63 -30.01
N ALA A 65 -14.31 -34.24 -29.94
CA ALA A 65 -14.89 -35.27 -30.78
C ALA A 65 -14.32 -36.71 -30.70
N GLY A 66 -15.19 -37.63 -30.26
CA GLY A 66 -15.16 -39.00 -30.78
C GLY A 66 -15.71 -40.09 -29.87
N SER A 67 -17.00 -40.40 -30.02
CA SER A 67 -17.66 -41.71 -29.82
C SER A 67 -18.10 -42.21 -28.43
N SER A 68 -19.42 -42.48 -28.40
CA SER A 68 -20.21 -43.53 -27.71
C SER A 68 -20.41 -43.52 -26.18
N MET A 69 -21.63 -43.08 -25.82
CA MET A 69 -22.57 -43.46 -24.75
C MET A 69 -22.43 -44.92 -24.19
N PRO A 70 -22.90 -45.27 -22.96
CA PRO A 70 -24.24 -44.87 -22.49
C PRO A 70 -24.53 -44.70 -20.98
N SER A 71 -25.64 -43.96 -20.75
CA SER A 71 -26.66 -44.09 -19.72
C SER A 71 -26.26 -44.16 -18.23
N ASN A 72 -26.34 -43.01 -17.56
CA ASN A 72 -26.82 -42.95 -16.17
C ASN A 72 -28.38 -42.96 -16.19
N PRO A 73 -29.08 -43.21 -15.06
CA PRO A 73 -29.41 -42.02 -14.28
C PRO A 73 -29.61 -42.22 -12.77
N ARG A 74 -29.48 -41.09 -12.05
CA ARG A 74 -30.01 -40.76 -10.71
C ARG A 74 -29.12 -41.17 -9.52
N ALA A 75 -28.95 -40.36 -8.48
CA ALA A 75 -29.52 -39.06 -8.14
C ALA A 75 -28.60 -38.39 -7.11
N TYR A 76 -28.59 -37.06 -7.12
CA TYR A 76 -28.04 -36.24 -6.04
C TYR A 76 -28.92 -36.38 -4.79
N LEU A 77 -28.31 -36.60 -3.62
CA LEU A 77 -28.87 -36.23 -2.32
C LEU A 77 -27.77 -35.54 -1.48
N PRO A 78 -28.08 -34.43 -0.81
CA PRO A 78 -27.21 -33.78 0.16
C PRO A 78 -27.35 -34.46 1.52
N ASN A 79 -26.33 -34.27 2.36
CA ASN A 79 -26.24 -34.72 3.75
C ASN A 79 -25.71 -36.16 3.93
N GLY A 80 -24.39 -36.28 3.87
CA GLY A 80 -23.65 -37.50 4.15
C GLY A 80 -23.60 -37.81 5.64
N SER A 81 -24.69 -38.37 6.18
CA SER A 81 -24.57 -39.31 7.29
C SER A 81 -24.21 -40.67 6.69
N SER A 82 -23.01 -41.17 6.97
CA SER A 82 -22.66 -42.57 6.69
C SER A 82 -22.41 -43.30 8.00
N ALA A 83 -23.12 -44.42 8.15
CA ALA A 83 -23.11 -45.28 9.32
C ALA A 83 -21.84 -46.14 9.40
N ASN A 84 -21.50 -46.50 10.64
CA ASN A 84 -20.43 -47.39 11.11
C ASN A 84 -19.01 -46.80 11.18
N CYS A 85 -18.62 -46.37 12.39
CA CYS A 85 -17.60 -47.09 13.16
C CYS A 85 -17.58 -46.63 14.63
N ARG A 86 -17.23 -47.58 15.50
CA ARG A 86 -17.48 -47.63 16.95
C ARG A 86 -16.51 -46.78 17.78
N TYR A 87 -16.98 -46.39 18.98
CA TYR A 87 -16.26 -45.61 19.99
C TYR A 87 -15.10 -46.40 20.63
N GLU A 88 -13.86 -45.93 20.46
CA GLU A 88 -12.76 -46.18 21.39
C GLU A 88 -11.92 -44.90 21.56
N TYR A 89 -11.70 -44.52 22.81
CA TYR A 89 -10.90 -43.36 23.21
C TYR A 89 -9.41 -43.64 22.98
N ARG A 90 -8.72 -42.76 22.25
CA ARG A 90 -7.36 -42.20 22.49
C ARG A 90 -6.64 -41.84 21.19
N SER A 91 -6.35 -40.56 21.01
CA SER A 91 -4.99 -40.00 20.85
C SER A 91 -5.08 -38.61 20.20
N ASN A 92 -4.32 -37.65 20.72
CA ASN A 92 -4.24 -36.27 20.25
C ASN A 92 -3.39 -36.17 18.97
N ASP A 93 -3.81 -36.83 17.89
CA ASP A 93 -3.16 -36.66 16.58
C ASP A 93 -4.19 -36.11 15.61
N PHE A 94 -4.09 -34.81 15.35
CA PHE A 94 -4.74 -34.15 14.21
C PHE A 94 -4.21 -34.77 12.92
N SER A 95 -4.77 -35.91 12.56
CA SER A 95 -4.54 -36.58 11.29
C SER A 95 -5.60 -36.12 10.32
N PHE A 96 -5.18 -35.41 9.27
CA PHE A 96 -6.06 -35.09 8.16
C PHE A 96 -6.59 -36.40 7.54
N PRO A 97 -7.88 -36.47 7.17
CA PRO A 97 -8.46 -37.69 6.62
C PRO A 97 -7.71 -38.13 5.35
N PRO A 98 -7.59 -39.45 5.06
CA PRO A 98 -7.05 -39.95 3.80
C PRO A 98 -8.02 -39.60 2.68
N GLY A 99 -7.78 -38.46 2.05
CA GLY A 99 -8.72 -37.76 1.16
C GLY A 99 -8.65 -36.23 1.29
N GLY A 100 -7.90 -35.70 2.25
CA GLY A 100 -7.62 -34.27 2.39
C GLY A 100 -6.69 -33.76 1.29
N PHE A 101 -6.94 -32.53 0.81
CA PHE A 101 -6.14 -31.86 -0.21
C PHE A 101 -4.66 -31.78 0.24
N PRO A 102 -3.72 -32.52 -0.36
CA PRO A 102 -2.35 -32.63 0.13
C PRO A 102 -1.48 -31.40 -0.18
N SER A 103 -2.06 -30.25 -0.54
CA SER A 103 -1.30 -29.12 -1.10
C SER A 103 -1.61 -27.76 -0.49
N LEU A 104 -2.16 -27.70 0.73
CA LEU A 104 -2.46 -26.43 1.39
C LEU A 104 -1.38 -26.10 2.42
N HIS A 105 -0.55 -25.09 2.11
CA HIS A 105 0.39 -24.46 3.03
C HIS A 105 -0.11 -23.06 3.42
N LEU A 106 0.31 -22.56 4.59
CA LEU A 106 -0.02 -21.21 5.02
C LEU A 106 0.93 -20.21 4.34
N PRO A 107 0.42 -19.04 3.91
CA PRO A 107 1.26 -18.01 3.31
C PRO A 107 2.36 -17.55 4.26
N VAL A 108 3.60 -17.59 3.79
CA VAL A 108 4.78 -17.14 4.54
C VAL A 108 5.12 -15.72 4.12
N VAL A 109 5.28 -14.84 5.11
CA VAL A 109 5.70 -13.46 4.88
C VAL A 109 7.23 -13.43 4.86
N VAL A 110 7.80 -13.09 3.72
CA VAL A 110 9.25 -12.92 3.56
C VAL A 110 9.54 -11.44 3.32
N ASP A 111 10.56 -10.92 4.00
CA ASP A 111 11.04 -9.56 3.76
C ASP A 111 11.64 -9.51 2.35
N SER A 112 11.14 -8.62 1.50
CA SER A 112 11.69 -8.45 0.15
C SER A 112 12.87 -7.50 0.17
N ASN A 113 13.87 -7.76 -0.68
CA ASN A 113 15.00 -6.84 -0.88
C ASN A 113 14.61 -5.53 -1.59
N GLU A 114 13.38 -5.42 -2.08
CA GLU A 114 12.87 -4.21 -2.69
C GLU A 114 12.48 -3.18 -1.61
N THR A 115 13.14 -2.02 -1.63
CA THR A 115 12.79 -0.87 -0.81
C THR A 115 11.77 -0.01 -1.56
N ASN A 116 10.64 0.30 -0.91
CA ASN A 116 9.64 1.21 -1.49
C ASN A 116 9.79 2.61 -0.87
N LEU A 117 9.98 3.62 -1.70
CA LEU A 117 10.03 5.01 -1.24
C LEU A 117 8.62 5.58 -1.14
N VAL A 118 8.24 6.00 0.08
CA VAL A 118 6.95 6.62 0.34
C VAL A 118 7.16 8.10 0.66
N ALA A 119 6.52 8.98 -0.11
CA ALA A 119 6.45 10.41 0.16
C ALA A 119 5.08 10.76 0.77
N ARG A 120 5.08 11.45 1.91
CA ARG A 120 3.86 11.94 2.59
C ARG A 120 3.96 13.42 2.83
N CYS A 121 2.94 14.18 2.42
CA CYS A 121 2.77 15.57 2.85
C CYS A 121 2.44 15.59 4.35
N ARG A 122 3.35 16.12 5.18
CA ARG A 122 3.15 16.25 6.63
C ARG A 122 2.41 17.52 6.99
N ARG A 123 2.71 18.63 6.31
CA ARG A 123 2.19 19.95 6.67
C ARG A 123 2.01 20.84 5.46
N ILE A 124 1.02 21.72 5.54
CA ILE A 124 0.72 22.75 4.56
C ILE A 124 0.70 24.09 5.28
N TYR A 125 1.54 25.01 4.84
CA TYR A 125 1.58 26.40 5.28
C TYR A 125 0.94 27.22 4.16
N ALA A 126 -0.20 27.85 4.44
CA ALA A 126 -0.98 28.57 3.44
C ALA A 126 -1.51 29.88 4.06
N HIS A 127 -2.03 30.76 3.20
CA HIS A 127 -2.78 31.96 3.59
C HIS A 127 -2.03 32.99 4.45
N ALA A 128 -0.69 33.00 4.42
CA ALA A 128 0.11 34.03 5.10
C ALA A 128 0.79 35.01 4.14
N HIS A 129 0.75 34.75 2.83
CA HIS A 129 1.32 35.61 1.80
C HIS A 129 0.22 36.20 0.92
N ASP A 130 0.15 37.53 0.91
CA ASP A 130 -0.78 38.29 0.06
C ASP A 130 -0.28 38.36 -1.39
N TYR A 131 1.02 38.16 -1.62
CA TYR A 131 1.68 38.14 -2.94
C TYR A 131 2.27 36.76 -3.28
N HIS A 132 2.99 36.65 -4.41
CA HIS A 132 3.57 35.39 -4.86
C HIS A 132 4.83 35.05 -4.06
N ILE A 133 4.88 33.83 -3.52
CA ILE A 133 6.06 33.34 -2.82
C ILE A 133 7.18 33.13 -3.86
N ASN A 134 8.24 33.91 -3.75
CA ASN A 134 9.38 33.89 -4.66
C ASN A 134 10.59 33.12 -4.08
N SER A 135 10.66 32.99 -2.75
CA SER A 135 11.78 32.36 -2.05
C SER A 135 11.35 31.63 -0.77
N ILE A 136 12.03 30.53 -0.49
CA ILE A 136 11.96 29.77 0.77
C ILE A 136 13.38 29.36 1.18
N SER A 137 13.66 29.38 2.48
CA SER A 137 14.95 28.94 3.02
C SER A 137 14.79 28.31 4.39
N ASN A 138 15.47 27.19 4.60
CA ASN A 138 15.58 26.55 5.90
C ASN A 138 16.50 27.36 6.83
N ASN A 139 16.17 27.36 8.12
CA ASN A 139 17.08 27.81 9.15
C ASN A 139 18.02 26.65 9.56
N SER A 140 19.17 26.98 10.15
CA SER A 140 20.17 26.00 10.60
C SER A 140 19.79 25.29 11.91
N ASP A 141 18.76 25.78 12.61
CA ASP A 141 18.22 25.15 13.82
C ASP A 141 17.54 23.80 13.55
N GLY A 142 17.17 23.51 12.30
CA GLY A 142 16.45 22.30 11.92
C GLY A 142 14.97 22.28 12.30
N GLU A 143 14.45 23.39 12.87
CA GLU A 143 13.10 23.51 13.40
C GLU A 143 12.29 24.60 12.69
N THR A 144 12.95 25.58 12.09
CA THR A 144 12.28 26.71 11.44
C THR A 144 12.71 26.91 10.00
N PHE A 145 11.89 27.65 9.26
CA PHE A 145 12.21 28.11 7.91
C PHE A 145 11.55 29.45 7.64
N ILE A 146 12.09 30.19 6.68
CA ILE A 146 11.53 31.46 6.22
C ILE A 146 10.92 31.33 4.83
N SER A 147 9.90 32.13 4.56
CA SER A 147 9.35 32.35 3.23
C SER A 147 9.23 33.83 2.95
N ALA A 148 9.47 34.22 1.71
CA ALA A 148 9.41 35.60 1.25
C ALA A 148 8.48 35.73 0.04
N ASP A 149 7.73 36.82 0.03
CA ASP A 149 7.08 37.37 -1.16
C ASP A 149 7.69 38.74 -1.49
N ASP A 150 7.04 39.52 -2.35
CA ASP A 150 7.55 40.80 -2.80
C ASP A 150 7.57 41.89 -1.71
N LEU A 151 6.75 41.78 -0.66
CA LEU A 151 6.58 42.82 0.37
C LEU A 151 6.77 42.31 1.80
N ARG A 152 6.83 41.00 2.03
CA ARG A 152 6.85 40.38 3.36
C ARG A 152 7.76 39.17 3.43
N ILE A 153 8.29 38.96 4.63
CA ILE A 153 9.00 37.75 5.03
C ILE A 153 8.30 37.19 6.26
N ASN A 154 8.03 35.89 6.24
CA ASN A 154 7.43 35.15 7.35
C ASN A 154 8.42 34.09 7.86
N LEU A 155 8.42 33.88 9.18
CA LEU A 155 9.14 32.79 9.86
C LEU A 155 8.14 31.74 10.32
N TRP A 156 8.46 30.47 10.09
CA TRP A 156 7.60 29.33 10.36
C TRP A 156 8.31 28.27 11.18
N ASN A 157 7.55 27.55 12.00
CA ASN A 157 8.00 26.32 12.63
C ASN A 157 7.67 25.12 11.71
N LEU A 158 8.51 24.09 11.69
CA LEU A 158 8.32 22.85 10.94
C LEU A 158 7.30 21.88 11.57
N GLU A 159 6.97 22.05 12.86
CA GLU A 159 6.08 21.21 13.67
C GLU A 159 4.62 21.67 13.71
#